data_AF-A0A3R5QYZ4-F1
#
_entry.id   AF-A0A3R5QYZ4-F1
#
_cell.length_a   1.000
_cell.length_b   1.000
_cell.length_c   1.000
_cell.angle_alpha   90.00
_cell.angle_beta   90.00
_cell.angle_gamma   90.00
#
_symmetry.space_group_name_H-M   'P 1'
#
loop_
_entity.id
_entity.type
_entity.pdbx_description
1 polymer ?
#
loop_
_entity_poly.entity_id
_entity_poly.type
_entity_poly.pdbx_seq_one_letter_code
_entity_poly.pdbx_strand_id
1 'polypeptide(L)'
;MGKNDELLQDIEKGFSSYVKAALYSTSQNYFGRYFKEICNMVNIDSIDTWEEMDFIPTITSNSVVHLEWYLEDDLLSKAVSLLSKNEKELLFIKFFEKNTDEQIARKFGVTRQALTKSKKKILSKLKNRMKS
;
A
#
# COMPACT_ATOMS: atom_id res chain seq x y z
N MET A 1 45.58 27.75 7.06
CA MET A 1 44.38 26.89 7.02
C MET A 1 44.52 26.01 5.80
N GLY A 2 44.76 24.72 6.02
CA GLY A 2 45.16 23.79 4.96
C GLY A 2 43.97 23.13 4.30
N LYS A 3 44.10 22.79 3.01
CA LYS A 3 43.10 22.05 2.21
C LYS A 3 42.45 20.84 2.91
N ASN A 4 43.14 20.24 3.88
CA ASN A 4 42.63 19.11 4.67
C ASN A 4 41.53 19.51 5.67
N ASP A 5 41.59 20.71 6.25
CA ASP A 5 40.56 21.19 7.19
C ASP A 5 39.25 21.51 6.46
N GLU A 6 39.38 22.04 5.25
CA GLU A 6 38.26 22.36 4.36
C GLU A 6 37.57 21.07 3.87
N LEU A 7 38.35 20.06 3.49
CA LEU A 7 37.84 18.73 3.14
C LEU A 7 37.11 18.06 4.32
N LEU A 8 37.65 18.19 5.53
CA LEU A 8 37.03 17.62 6.73
C LEU A 8 35.66 18.26 7.01
N GLN A 9 35.56 19.58 6.89
CA GLN A 9 34.30 20.30 7.05
C GLN A 9 33.26 19.91 6.01
N ASP A 10 33.67 19.68 4.76
CA ASP A 10 32.76 19.25 3.70
C ASP A 10 32.24 17.82 3.94
N ILE A 11 33.10 16.93 4.43
CA ILE A 11 32.70 15.57 4.83
C ILE A 11 31.69 15.63 6.00
N GLU A 12 31.96 16.44 7.02
CA GLU A 12 31.05 16.60 8.16
C GLU A 12 29.67 17.14 7.75
N LYS A 13 29.64 18.13 6.86
CA LYS A 13 28.39 18.68 6.30
C LYS A 13 27.65 17.65 5.47
N GLY A 14 28.36 16.89 4.63
CA GLY A 14 27.78 15.84 3.80
C GLY A 14 27.18 14.71 4.65
N PHE A 15 27.93 14.24 5.65
CA PHE A 15 27.47 13.23 6.59
C PHE A 15 26.26 13.70 7.41
N SER A 16 26.32 14.92 7.96
CA SER A 16 25.21 15.49 8.73
C SER A 16 23.94 15.65 7.87
N SER A 17 24.09 16.05 6.61
CA SER A 17 22.98 16.16 5.66
C SER A 17 22.37 14.79 5.34
N TYR A 18 23.23 13.78 5.11
CA TYR A 18 22.80 12.41 4.88
C TYR A 18 22.03 11.84 6.09
N VAL A 19 22.57 11.98 7.31
CA VAL A 19 21.92 11.50 8.53
C VAL A 19 20.55 12.16 8.72
N LYS A 20 20.44 13.48 8.50
CA LYS A 20 19.15 14.18 8.56
C LYS A 20 18.15 13.64 7.55
N ALA A 21 18.56 13.43 6.29
CA ALA A 21 17.69 12.88 5.25
C ALA A 21 17.26 11.44 5.56
N ALA A 22 18.19 10.61 6.03
CA ALA A 22 17.92 9.23 6.44
C ALA A 22 16.93 9.18 7.60
N LEU A 23 17.14 9.98 8.66
CA LEU A 23 16.24 10.07 9.79
C LEU A 23 14.85 10.59 9.38
N TYR A 24 14.80 11.63 8.56
CA TYR A 24 13.53 12.20 8.09
C TYR A 24 12.72 11.17 7.28
N SER A 25 13.35 10.49 6.33
CA SER A 25 12.68 9.46 5.52
C SER A 25 12.25 8.25 6.36
N THR A 26 13.08 7.82 7.31
CA THR A 26 12.77 6.72 8.22
C THR A 26 11.60 7.08 9.14
N SER A 27 11.62 8.29 9.69
CA SER A 27 10.54 8.87 10.50
C SER A 27 9.24 8.95 9.71
N GLN A 28 9.25 9.52 8.50
CA GLN A 28 8.08 9.58 7.62
C GLN A 28 7.51 8.20 7.32
N ASN A 29 8.36 7.22 7.02
CA ASN A 29 7.93 5.84 6.78
C ASN A 29 7.35 5.19 8.03
N TYR A 30 7.95 5.43 9.20
CA TYR A 30 7.48 4.91 10.48
C TYR A 30 6.13 5.52 10.86
N PHE A 31 6.02 6.85 10.89
CA PHE A 31 4.79 7.54 11.22
C PHE A 31 3.69 7.24 10.20
N GLY A 32 4.01 7.15 8.90
CA GLY A 32 3.03 6.75 7.89
C GLY A 32 2.46 5.34 8.12
N ARG A 33 3.27 4.41 8.65
CA ARG A 33 2.78 3.07 9.04
C ARG A 33 1.98 3.14 10.34
N TYR A 34 2.50 3.81 11.35
CA TYR A 34 1.87 3.97 12.67
C TYR A 34 0.50 4.63 12.59
N PHE A 35 0.39 5.77 11.88
CA PHE A 35 -0.89 6.46 11.68
C PHE A 35 -1.89 5.60 10.92
N LYS A 36 -1.43 4.84 9.92
CA LYS A 36 -2.29 3.92 9.17
C LYS A 36 -2.78 2.75 10.02
N GLU A 37 -1.98 2.27 10.95
CA GLU A 37 -2.40 1.24 11.92
C GLU A 37 -3.42 1.81 12.90
N ILE A 38 -3.19 3.00 13.44
CA ILE A 38 -4.15 3.68 14.32
C ILE A 38 -5.47 3.96 13.63
N CYS A 39 -5.46 4.50 12.40
CA CYS A 39 -6.70 4.73 11.64
C CYS A 39 -7.45 3.43 11.34
N ASN A 40 -6.78 2.29 11.40
CA ASN A 40 -7.38 0.97 11.22
C ASN A 40 -7.73 0.27 12.55
N MET A 41 -7.39 0.85 13.70
CA MET A 41 -7.74 0.33 15.02
C MET A 41 -9.09 0.90 15.44
N VAL A 42 -10.01 0.02 15.81
CA VAL A 42 -11.27 0.38 16.46
C VAL A 42 -11.04 0.26 17.97
N ASN A 43 -11.39 1.30 18.73
CA ASN A 43 -11.42 1.19 20.19
C ASN A 43 -12.62 0.32 20.56
N ILE A 44 -12.36 -0.87 21.11
CA ILE A 44 -13.39 -1.85 21.46
C ILE A 44 -14.28 -1.34 22.59
N ASP A 45 -13.73 -0.54 23.51
CA ASP A 45 -14.45 -0.04 24.69
C ASP A 45 -15.37 1.14 24.36
N SER A 46 -15.33 1.66 23.13
CA SER A 46 -16.22 2.73 22.66
C SER A 46 -17.40 2.23 21.81
N ILE A 47 -17.61 0.91 21.75
CA ILE A 47 -18.70 0.29 21.00
C ILE A 47 -19.81 -0.05 22.00
N ASP A 48 -20.85 0.79 22.08
CA ASP A 48 -21.95 0.62 23.05
C ASP A 48 -22.97 -0.43 22.56
N THR A 49 -23.01 -0.73 21.25
CA THR A 49 -23.92 -1.73 20.66
C THR A 49 -23.30 -2.51 19.49
N TRP A 50 -23.79 -3.73 19.23
CA TRP A 50 -23.40 -4.54 18.06
C TRP A 50 -23.77 -3.88 16.71
N GLU A 51 -24.69 -2.91 16.72
CA GLU A 51 -25.10 -2.12 15.55
C GLU A 51 -24.11 -0.97 15.25
N GLU A 52 -23.34 -0.49 16.24
CA GLU A 52 -22.24 0.48 16.06
C GLU A 52 -20.93 -0.17 15.62
N MET A 53 -20.86 -1.50 15.70
CA MET A 53 -19.70 -2.24 15.24
C MET A 53 -19.75 -2.32 13.71
N ASP A 54 -19.06 -1.39 13.04
CA ASP A 54 -18.76 -1.49 11.60
C ASP A 54 -17.98 -2.78 11.34
N PHE A 55 -18.72 -3.86 11.08
CA PHE A 55 -18.18 -5.17 10.83
C PHE A 55 -17.53 -5.15 9.45
N ILE A 56 -16.28 -4.70 9.38
CA ILE A 56 -15.47 -4.85 8.17
C ILE A 56 -15.24 -6.35 8.04
N PRO A 57 -15.88 -7.04 7.08
CA PRO A 57 -15.72 -8.47 6.96
C PRO A 57 -14.24 -8.73 6.68
N THR A 58 -13.63 -9.63 7.44
CA THR A 58 -12.26 -10.06 7.14
C THR A 58 -12.29 -10.71 5.76
N ILE A 59 -11.81 -10.00 4.74
CA ILE A 59 -11.72 -10.53 3.38
C ILE A 59 -10.67 -11.64 3.43
N THR A 60 -11.11 -12.89 3.36
CA THR A 60 -10.22 -14.04 3.34
C THR A 60 -9.84 -14.36 1.89
N SER A 61 -8.79 -15.15 1.69
CA SER A 61 -8.34 -15.53 0.34
C SER A 61 -9.45 -16.19 -0.52
N ASN A 62 -10.46 -16.79 0.12
CA ASN A 62 -11.61 -17.39 -0.57
C ASN A 62 -12.62 -16.36 -1.11
N SER A 63 -12.69 -15.15 -0.55
CA SER A 63 -13.65 -14.12 -0.98
C SER A 63 -13.11 -13.19 -2.08
N VAL A 64 -11.86 -13.39 -2.53
CA VAL A 64 -11.22 -12.65 -3.63
C VAL A 64 -12.04 -12.67 -4.93
N VAL A 65 -12.86 -13.71 -5.13
CA VAL A 65 -13.74 -13.83 -6.30
C VAL A 65 -14.74 -12.68 -6.38
N HIS A 66 -15.19 -12.18 -5.23
CA HIS A 66 -16.17 -11.10 -5.07
C HIS A 66 -15.57 -9.88 -4.38
N LEU A 67 -14.33 -9.51 -4.74
CA LEU A 67 -13.63 -8.36 -4.18
C LEU A 67 -14.45 -7.06 -4.24
N GLU A 68 -15.28 -6.91 -5.28
CA GLU A 68 -16.19 -5.79 -5.51
C GLU A 68 -17.21 -5.56 -4.38
N TRP A 69 -17.60 -6.59 -3.62
CA TRP A 69 -18.60 -6.46 -2.56
C TRP A 69 -18.08 -5.74 -1.32
N TYR A 70 -16.76 -5.58 -1.22
CA TYR A 70 -16.10 -4.96 -0.09
C TYR A 70 -15.66 -3.52 -0.38
N LEU A 71 -16.14 -2.95 -1.48
CA LEU A 71 -15.79 -1.60 -1.92
C LEU A 71 -17.01 -0.71 -1.78
N GLU A 72 -16.87 0.37 -1.01
CA GLU A 72 -17.94 1.35 -0.74
C GLU A 72 -18.26 2.23 -1.96
N ASP A 73 -17.28 2.49 -2.81
CA ASP A 73 -17.46 3.28 -4.02
C ASP A 73 -18.10 2.42 -5.12
N ASP A 74 -19.34 2.75 -5.49
CA ASP A 74 -20.13 2.01 -6.48
C ASP A 74 -19.46 1.93 -7.87
N LEU A 75 -18.80 3.01 -8.30
CA LEU A 75 -18.10 3.06 -9.59
C LEU A 75 -16.88 2.14 -9.57
N LEU A 76 -16.14 2.15 -8.48
CA LEU A 76 -15.00 1.28 -8.26
C LEU A 76 -15.45 -0.18 -8.13
N SER A 77 -16.51 -0.46 -7.36
CA SER A 77 -17.10 -1.78 -7.20
C SER A 77 -17.47 -2.38 -8.57
N LYS A 78 -18.20 -1.62 -9.39
CA LYS A 78 -18.56 -2.02 -10.76
C LYS A 78 -17.34 -2.20 -11.66
N ALA A 79 -16.32 -1.35 -11.54
CA ALA A 79 -15.10 -1.48 -12.34
C ALA A 79 -14.29 -2.73 -11.96
N VAL A 80 -14.25 -3.08 -10.67
CA VAL A 80 -13.57 -4.23 -10.09
C VAL A 80 -14.30 -5.54 -10.41
N SER A 81 -15.63 -5.56 -10.42
CA SER A 81 -16.41 -6.77 -10.74
C SER A 81 -16.08 -7.32 -12.13
N LEU A 82 -15.74 -6.43 -13.07
CA LEU A 82 -15.35 -6.72 -14.44
C LEU A 82 -13.86 -7.14 -14.61
N LEU A 83 -13.08 -7.24 -13.52
CA LEU A 83 -11.71 -7.75 -13.56
C LEU A 83 -11.71 -9.28 -13.54
N SER A 84 -10.67 -9.88 -14.13
CA SER A 84 -10.46 -11.32 -14.01
C SER A 84 -10.07 -11.72 -12.58
N LYS A 85 -10.27 -13.00 -12.22
CA LYS A 85 -9.89 -13.53 -10.89
C LYS A 85 -8.45 -13.21 -10.51
N ASN A 86 -7.50 -13.42 -11.42
CA ASN A 86 -6.07 -13.14 -11.16
C ASN A 86 -5.80 -11.65 -10.93
N GLU A 87 -6.55 -10.76 -11.60
CA GLU A 87 -6.43 -9.32 -11.41
C GLU A 87 -7.02 -8.90 -10.05
N LYS A 88 -8.17 -9.47 -9.67
CA LYS A 88 -8.75 -9.27 -8.32
C LYS A 88 -7.80 -9.79 -7.24
N GLU A 89 -7.21 -10.97 -7.43
CA GLU A 89 -6.24 -11.55 -6.50
C GLU A 89 -4.98 -10.69 -6.35
N LEU A 90 -4.45 -10.16 -7.45
CA LEU A 90 -3.31 -9.25 -7.39
C LEU A 90 -3.66 -7.98 -6.59
N LEU A 91 -4.84 -7.39 -6.81
CA LEU A 91 -5.31 -6.24 -6.04
C LEU A 91 -5.50 -6.57 -4.57
N PHE A 92 -6.13 -7.71 -4.27
CA PHE A 92 -6.33 -8.19 -2.91
C PHE A 92 -5.01 -8.28 -2.14
N ILE A 93 -4.06 -9.03 -2.69
CA ILE A 93 -2.74 -9.23 -2.07
C ILE A 93 -2.00 -7.89 -1.94
N LYS A 94 -2.15 -6.99 -2.92
CA LYS A 94 -1.44 -5.71 -2.92
C LYS A 94 -1.97 -4.72 -1.88
N PHE A 95 -3.28 -4.58 -1.79
CA PHE A 95 -3.93 -3.50 -1.05
C PHE A 95 -4.48 -3.95 0.31
N PHE A 96 -4.97 -5.18 0.40
CA PHE A 96 -5.55 -5.75 1.62
C PHE A 96 -4.48 -6.50 2.43
N GLU A 97 -3.69 -7.39 1.81
CA GLU A 97 -2.58 -8.08 2.50
C GLU A 97 -1.30 -7.22 2.61
N LYS A 98 -1.26 -6.06 1.93
CA LYS A 98 -0.13 -5.10 1.95
C LYS A 98 1.23 -5.68 1.52
N ASN A 99 1.24 -6.72 0.69
CA ASN A 99 2.50 -7.31 0.22
C ASN A 99 3.28 -6.37 -0.73
N THR A 100 4.61 -6.46 -0.67
CA THR A 100 5.49 -5.78 -1.61
C THR A 100 5.39 -6.37 -3.00
N ASP A 101 5.69 -5.57 -4.04
CA ASP A 101 5.69 -6.05 -5.42
C ASP A 101 6.67 -7.22 -5.63
N GLU A 102 7.72 -7.33 -4.81
CA GLU A 102 8.65 -8.45 -4.86
C GLU A 102 8.06 -9.74 -4.27
N GLN A 103 7.39 -9.67 -3.12
CA GLN A 103 6.70 -10.81 -2.52
C GLN A 103 5.56 -11.31 -3.41
N ILE A 104 4.82 -10.39 -4.02
CA ILE A 104 3.73 -10.73 -4.96
C ILE A 104 4.32 -11.40 -6.19
N ALA A 105 5.40 -10.86 -6.77
CA ALA A 105 6.03 -11.43 -7.95
C ALA A 105 6.48 -12.88 -7.71
N ARG A 106 7.08 -13.15 -6.53
CA ARG A 106 7.41 -14.52 -6.09
C ARG A 106 6.17 -15.42 -6.00
N LYS A 107 5.08 -14.94 -5.37
CA LYS A 107 3.82 -15.71 -5.23
C LYS A 107 3.19 -16.07 -6.58
N PHE A 108 3.28 -15.18 -7.56
CA PHE A 108 2.76 -15.40 -8.91
C PHE A 108 3.75 -16.11 -9.86
N GLY A 109 4.98 -16.41 -9.41
CA GLY A 109 6.01 -17.02 -10.27
C GLY A 109 6.46 -16.13 -11.43
N VAL A 110 6.41 -14.81 -11.27
CA VAL A 110 6.75 -13.82 -12.30
C VAL A 110 7.87 -12.89 -11.86
N THR A 111 8.46 -12.16 -12.81
CA THR A 111 9.44 -11.12 -12.47
C THR A 111 8.74 -9.89 -11.87
N ARG A 112 9.45 -9.14 -11.03
CA ARG A 112 8.96 -7.85 -10.49
C ARG A 112 8.54 -6.87 -11.59
N GLN A 113 9.24 -6.88 -12.73
CA GLN A 113 8.93 -6.02 -13.87
C GLN A 113 7.62 -6.43 -14.55
N ALA A 114 7.40 -7.73 -14.76
CA ALA A 114 6.14 -8.26 -15.29
C ALA A 114 4.97 -7.93 -14.36
N LEU A 115 5.15 -8.08 -13.05
CA LEU A 115 4.14 -7.68 -12.07
C LEU A 115 3.84 -6.18 -12.13
N THR A 116 4.87 -5.34 -12.22
CA THR A 116 4.71 -3.87 -12.32
C THR A 116 3.90 -3.50 -13.56
N LYS A 117 4.18 -4.12 -14.72
CA LYS A 117 3.40 -3.94 -15.95
C LYS A 117 1.94 -4.39 -15.76
N SER A 118 1.73 -5.56 -15.15
CA SER A 118 0.40 -6.09 -14.87
C SER A 118 -0.40 -5.13 -13.98
N LYS A 119 0.18 -4.67 -12.87
CA LYS A 119 -0.43 -3.70 -11.95
C LYS A 119 -0.82 -2.40 -12.67
N LYS A 120 0.09 -1.84 -13.47
CA LYS A 120 -0.19 -0.63 -14.26
C LYS A 120 -1.36 -0.85 -15.23
N LYS A 121 -1.42 -2.01 -15.89
CA LYS A 121 -2.52 -2.38 -16.78
C LYS A 121 -3.85 -2.48 -16.04
N ILE A 122 -3.88 -3.11 -14.86
CA ILE A 122 -5.09 -3.22 -14.02
C ILE A 122 -5.58 -1.84 -13.59
N LEU A 123 -4.68 -0.99 -13.06
CA LEU A 123 -5.05 0.37 -12.64
C LEU A 123 -5.55 1.23 -13.81
N SER A 124 -4.97 1.06 -15.00
CA SER A 124 -5.45 1.72 -16.21
C SER A 124 -6.84 1.22 -16.61
N LYS A 125 -7.12 -0.08 -16.50
CA LYS A 125 -8.47 -0.63 -16.75
C LYS A 125 -9.50 -0.03 -15.80
N LEU A 126 -9.20 0.02 -14.51
CA LEU A 126 -10.08 0.59 -13.50
C LEU A 126 -10.36 2.07 -13.79
N LYS A 127 -9.30 2.86 -14.01
CA LYS A 127 -9.42 4.28 -14.35
C LYS A 127 -10.29 4.52 -15.59
N ASN A 128 -10.13 3.72 -16.64
CA ASN A 128 -10.91 3.88 -17.86
C ASN A 128 -12.39 3.51 -17.65
N ARG A 129 -12.66 2.52 -16.81
CA ARG A 129 -14.04 2.07 -16.49
C ARG A 129 -14.78 3.04 -15.57
N MET A 130 -14.08 3.74 -14.69
CA MET A 130 -14.67 4.74 -13.80
C MET A 130 -14.89 6.11 -14.47
N LYS A 131 -14.31 6.33 -15.65
CA LYS A 131 -14.48 7.56 -16.45
C LYS A 131 -15.65 7.49 -17.44
N SER A 132 -16.28 6.32 -17.54
CA SER A 132 -17.35 6.02 -18.48
C SER A 132 -18.68 5.89 -17.75
#